data_AF-A0A8J9SF24-F1
#
_entry.id   AF-A0A8J9SF24-F1
#
_cell.length_a   1.000
_cell.length_b   1.000
_cell.length_c   1.000
_cell.angle_alpha   90.00
_cell.angle_beta   90.00
_cell.angle_gamma   90.00
#
_symmetry.space_group_name_H-M   'P 1'
#
loop_
_entity.id
_entity.type
_entity.pdbx_description
1 polymer ?
#
loop_
_entity_poly.entity_id
_entity_poly.type
_entity_poly.pdbx_seq_one_letter_code
_entity_poly.pdbx_strand_id
1 'polypeptide(L)'
;MNTFVAVSNSGDGNRVMTSPDGDIWTSRESASNNWWSSVAFGMGTFVAVAKTGFGNRVMTSTNGIDWESQTSVPNHEWNCVTYGGDLFVAVATNRIMTSPDSVSWTLRTSPNFKAWSSVTYGDGVFVAVAEALGDEAMYSRDGINWRTGSTAKGYAWSSVTFGDGMFVTVSSTEAMDNVMTGMESSG
;
A
#
# COMPACT_ATOMS: atom_id res chain seq x y z
N MET A 1 20.54 -0.46 -6.06
CA MET A 1 19.90 0.16 -7.23
C MET A 1 19.45 1.56 -6.83
N ASN A 2 19.72 2.59 -7.63
CA ASN A 2 19.37 3.97 -7.32
C ASN A 2 18.41 4.49 -8.39
N THR A 3 17.14 4.12 -8.27
CA THR A 3 16.08 4.58 -9.18
C THR A 3 14.79 4.77 -8.41
N PHE A 4 14.08 5.84 -8.73
CA PHE A 4 12.72 6.11 -8.32
C PHE A 4 11.77 5.45 -9.31
N VAL A 5 10.64 4.95 -8.79
CA VAL A 5 9.58 4.32 -9.57
C VAL A 5 8.25 4.94 -9.17
N ALA A 6 7.43 5.27 -10.17
CA ALA A 6 6.05 5.68 -9.99
C ALA A 6 5.15 4.86 -10.92
N VAL A 7 3.89 4.67 -10.51
CA VAL A 7 2.86 3.96 -11.28
C VAL A 7 1.63 4.83 -11.46
N SER A 8 0.82 4.56 -12.48
CA SER A 8 -0.38 5.33 -12.82
C SER A 8 -1.62 4.46 -12.99
N ASN A 9 -2.79 5.01 -12.65
CA ASN A 9 -4.08 4.40 -12.90
C ASN A 9 -4.63 4.69 -14.32
N SER A 10 -3.92 5.52 -15.10
CA SER A 10 -4.34 5.98 -16.43
C SER A 10 -3.16 5.99 -17.41
N GLY A 11 -3.45 6.10 -18.71
CA GLY A 11 -2.50 5.87 -19.80
C GLY A 11 -2.77 4.56 -20.55
N ASP A 12 -2.09 4.32 -21.68
CA ASP A 12 -2.22 3.09 -22.47
C ASP A 12 -0.83 2.50 -22.73
N GLY A 13 -0.58 1.27 -22.25
CA GLY A 13 0.71 0.58 -22.25
C GLY A 13 1.77 1.20 -21.32
N ASN A 14 1.67 2.50 -21.04
CA ASN A 14 2.69 3.32 -20.38
C ASN A 14 2.22 3.80 -19.00
N ARG A 15 2.17 2.90 -18.02
CA ARG A 15 1.69 3.21 -16.66
C ARG A 15 2.77 3.13 -15.58
N VAL A 16 4.04 3.08 -15.99
CA VAL A 16 5.20 3.14 -15.11
C VAL A 16 6.10 4.30 -15.53
N MET A 17 6.74 4.96 -14.56
CA MET A 17 7.77 5.95 -14.79
C MET A 17 8.98 5.66 -13.90
N THR A 18 10.18 5.87 -14.43
CA THR A 18 11.45 5.72 -13.68
C THR A 18 12.26 7.00 -13.72
N SER A 19 12.99 7.30 -12.65
CA SER A 19 13.95 8.40 -12.62
C SER A 19 15.19 8.03 -11.80
N PRO A 20 16.42 8.28 -12.27
CA PRO A 20 17.62 8.03 -11.48
C PRO A 20 17.84 9.08 -10.37
N ASP A 21 17.28 10.28 -10.52
CA ASP A 21 17.55 11.46 -9.70
C ASP A 21 16.30 12.09 -9.07
N GLY A 22 15.10 11.72 -9.54
CA GLY A 22 13.82 12.28 -9.09
C GLY A 22 13.40 13.51 -9.89
N ASP A 23 14.26 14.04 -10.76
CA ASP A 23 14.02 15.25 -11.53
C ASP A 23 13.50 14.93 -12.94
N ILE A 24 14.19 14.02 -13.65
CA ILE A 24 13.81 13.63 -15.02
C ILE A 24 13.18 12.24 -15.00
N TRP A 25 11.93 12.15 -15.46
CA TRP A 25 11.16 10.92 -15.49
C TRP A 25 11.02 10.36 -16.90
N THR A 26 11.30 9.08 -17.06
CA THR A 26 11.15 8.34 -18.31
C THR A 26 9.97 7.38 -18.20
N SER A 27 9.05 7.43 -19.16
CA SER A 27 7.93 6.47 -19.27
C SER A 27 8.43 5.07 -19.57
N ARG A 28 7.82 4.06 -18.95
CA ARG A 28 8.08 2.63 -19.15
C ARG A 28 6.78 1.89 -19.42
N GLU A 29 6.91 0.77 -20.13
CA GLU A 29 5.78 -0.12 -20.35
C GLU A 29 5.40 -0.83 -19.04
N SER A 30 4.11 -0.89 -18.75
CA SER A 30 3.57 -1.69 -17.65
C SER A 30 3.24 -3.11 -18.12
N ALA A 31 3.37 -4.09 -17.22
CA ALA A 31 3.08 -5.50 -17.55
C ALA A 31 1.64 -5.76 -18.01
N SER A 32 0.70 -4.89 -17.64
CA SER A 32 -0.68 -4.92 -18.13
C SER A 32 -1.37 -3.56 -17.95
N ASN A 33 -2.42 -3.34 -18.74
CA ASN A 33 -3.26 -2.14 -18.71
C ASN A 33 -4.25 -2.11 -17.53
N ASN A 34 -3.75 -2.34 -16.32
CA ASN A 34 -4.52 -2.25 -15.07
C ASN A 34 -4.36 -0.89 -14.37
N TRP A 35 -5.31 -0.52 -13.52
CA TRP A 35 -5.26 0.72 -12.75
C TRP A 35 -4.32 0.56 -11.57
N TRP A 36 -3.01 0.72 -11.82
CA TRP A 36 -1.97 0.62 -10.81
C TRP A 36 -2.11 1.76 -9.81
N SER A 37 -2.22 1.40 -8.52
CA SER A 37 -2.61 2.32 -7.44
C SER A 37 -1.48 2.63 -6.47
N SER A 38 -0.56 1.69 -6.27
CA SER A 38 0.53 1.82 -5.31
C SER A 38 1.71 0.95 -5.72
N VAL A 39 2.92 1.39 -5.38
CA VAL A 39 4.16 0.64 -5.57
C VAL A 39 5.00 0.67 -4.30
N ALA A 40 5.63 -0.44 -3.95
CA ALA A 40 6.59 -0.56 -2.86
C ALA A 40 7.86 -1.25 -3.34
N PHE A 41 9.00 -0.97 -2.69
CA PHE A 41 10.26 -1.67 -2.94
C PHE A 41 10.68 -2.45 -1.70
N GLY A 42 11.03 -3.71 -1.89
CA GLY A 42 11.43 -4.63 -0.81
C GLY A 42 12.10 -5.87 -1.38
N MET A 43 13.02 -6.48 -0.64
CA MET A 43 13.73 -7.69 -1.09
C MET A 43 14.41 -7.55 -2.47
N GLY A 44 14.79 -6.35 -2.89
CA GLY A 44 15.37 -6.12 -4.22
C GLY A 44 14.36 -6.04 -5.37
N THR A 45 13.06 -6.02 -5.08
CA THR A 45 11.97 -6.05 -6.06
C THR A 45 10.99 -4.90 -5.83
N PHE A 46 10.62 -4.19 -6.90
CA PHE A 46 9.44 -3.34 -6.93
C PHE A 46 8.19 -4.19 -7.08
N VAL A 47 7.17 -3.88 -6.29
CA VAL A 47 5.86 -4.53 -6.32
C VAL A 47 4.81 -3.46 -6.47
N ALA A 48 4.02 -3.53 -7.54
CA ALA A 48 2.88 -2.64 -7.76
C ALA A 48 1.56 -3.42 -7.68
N VAL A 49 0.55 -2.82 -7.08
CA VAL A 49 -0.82 -3.37 -6.98
C VAL A 49 -1.81 -2.54 -7.78
N ALA A 50 -2.92 -3.15 -8.21
CA ALA A 50 -3.94 -2.50 -9.02
C ALA A 50 -5.37 -2.68 -8.51
N LYS A 51 -6.22 -1.71 -8.88
CA LYS A 51 -7.67 -1.75 -8.62
C LYS A 51 -8.47 -2.53 -9.67
N THR A 52 -7.92 -2.75 -10.86
CA THR A 52 -8.57 -3.46 -11.97
C THR A 52 -7.69 -4.59 -12.50
N GLY A 53 -8.26 -5.44 -13.37
CA GLY A 53 -7.63 -6.66 -13.87
C GLY A 53 -8.33 -7.92 -13.37
N PHE A 54 -7.93 -9.08 -13.90
CA PHE A 54 -8.45 -10.40 -13.54
C PHE A 54 -7.29 -11.39 -13.35
N GLY A 55 -6.98 -11.71 -12.09
CA GLY A 55 -5.88 -12.60 -11.71
C GLY A 55 -4.49 -11.96 -11.83
N ASN A 56 -4.38 -10.72 -12.31
CA ASN A 56 -3.13 -10.04 -12.65
C ASN A 56 -2.97 -8.66 -11.99
N ARG A 57 -3.52 -8.48 -10.78
CA ARG A 57 -3.54 -7.19 -10.08
C ARG A 57 -2.27 -6.87 -9.29
N VAL A 58 -1.21 -7.65 -9.50
CA VAL A 58 0.15 -7.38 -9.01
C VAL A 58 1.09 -7.46 -10.19
N MET A 59 2.05 -6.53 -10.27
CA MET A 59 3.21 -6.67 -11.16
C MET A 59 4.50 -6.41 -10.37
N THR A 60 5.59 -7.02 -10.82
CA THR A 60 6.89 -6.93 -10.16
C THR A 60 8.00 -6.56 -11.14
N SER A 61 9.05 -5.93 -10.62
CA SER A 61 10.26 -5.64 -11.39
C SER A 61 11.49 -5.57 -10.48
N THR A 62 12.60 -6.18 -10.90
CA THR A 62 13.89 -6.09 -10.18
C THR A 62 14.74 -4.90 -10.64
N ASN A 63 14.39 -4.26 -11.75
CA ASN A 63 15.15 -3.16 -12.35
C ASN A 63 14.33 -1.87 -12.54
N GLY A 64 13.01 -1.91 -12.28
CA GLY A 64 12.07 -0.80 -12.47
C GLY A 64 11.69 -0.54 -13.93
N ILE A 65 12.27 -1.26 -14.88
CA ILE A 65 12.10 -1.08 -16.33
C ILE A 65 11.26 -2.21 -16.92
N ASP A 66 11.66 -3.45 -16.67
CA ASP A 66 10.99 -4.65 -17.17
C ASP A 66 10.02 -5.15 -16.09
N TRP A 67 8.74 -5.17 -16.41
CA TRP A 67 7.68 -5.52 -15.47
C TRP A 67 6.98 -6.80 -15.88
N GLU A 68 6.75 -7.66 -14.89
CA GLU A 68 6.05 -8.94 -15.07
C GLU A 68 4.76 -8.95 -14.25
N SER A 69 3.67 -9.41 -14.86
CA SER A 69 2.40 -9.59 -14.15
C SER A 69 2.45 -10.88 -13.33
N GLN A 70 2.11 -10.78 -12.04
CA GLN A 70 1.89 -11.96 -11.20
C GLN A 70 0.50 -12.52 -11.48
N THR A 71 0.37 -13.84 -11.51
CA THR A 71 -0.89 -14.52 -11.86
C THR A 71 -1.59 -15.10 -10.64
N SER A 72 -2.88 -15.42 -10.78
CA SER A 72 -3.71 -15.98 -9.70
C SER A 72 -3.85 -15.08 -8.47
N VAL A 73 -3.60 -13.78 -8.63
CA VAL A 73 -3.77 -12.79 -7.56
C VAL A 73 -5.27 -12.59 -7.29
N PRO A 74 -5.71 -12.57 -6.01
CA PRO A 74 -7.12 -12.34 -5.69
C PRO A 74 -7.65 -11.01 -6.26
N ASN A 75 -8.84 -11.05 -6.84
CA ASN A 75 -9.47 -9.92 -7.55
C ASN A 75 -10.17 -8.95 -6.58
N HIS A 76 -9.38 -8.13 -5.88
CA HIS A 76 -9.88 -7.03 -5.07
C HIS A 76 -9.30 -5.70 -5.52
N GLU A 77 -9.97 -4.60 -5.17
CA GLU A 77 -9.51 -3.25 -5.47
C GLU A 77 -8.36 -2.89 -4.53
N TRP A 78 -7.15 -3.35 -4.84
CA TRP A 78 -5.97 -3.10 -4.03
C TRP A 78 -5.61 -1.62 -4.09
N ASN A 79 -5.64 -0.95 -2.94
CA ASN A 79 -5.48 0.49 -2.81
C ASN A 79 -4.03 0.87 -2.51
N CYS A 80 -3.36 0.13 -1.61
CA CYS A 80 -2.03 0.44 -1.15
C CYS A 80 -1.23 -0.84 -0.87
N VAL A 81 0.09 -0.78 -1.08
CA VAL A 81 1.04 -1.84 -0.73
C VAL A 81 2.24 -1.22 0.00
N THR A 82 2.73 -1.92 1.02
CA THR A 82 3.97 -1.60 1.72
C THR A 82 4.84 -2.85 1.87
N TYR A 83 6.11 -2.65 2.21
CA TYR A 83 7.05 -3.70 2.58
C TYR A 83 7.71 -3.37 3.92
N GLY A 84 7.78 -4.36 4.79
CA GLY A 84 8.45 -4.26 6.09
C GLY A 84 8.42 -5.60 6.81
N GLY A 85 9.31 -5.82 7.79
CA GLY A 85 9.38 -7.09 8.51
C GLY A 85 9.46 -8.32 7.59
N ASP A 86 10.19 -8.20 6.47
CA ASP A 86 10.33 -9.22 5.43
C ASP A 86 9.02 -9.68 4.77
N LEU A 87 8.00 -8.80 4.74
CA LEU A 87 6.68 -9.11 4.21
C LEU A 87 6.12 -7.94 3.39
N PHE A 88 5.61 -8.25 2.20
CA PHE A 88 4.72 -7.33 1.49
C PHE A 88 3.30 -7.44 2.06
N VAL A 89 2.68 -6.30 2.31
CA VAL A 89 1.30 -6.18 2.78
C VAL A 89 0.55 -5.24 1.85
N ALA A 90 -0.56 -5.70 1.29
CA ALA A 90 -1.47 -4.86 0.50
C ALA A 90 -2.87 -4.83 1.12
N VAL A 91 -3.51 -3.67 1.04
CA VAL A 91 -4.86 -3.43 1.55
C VAL A 91 -5.81 -3.04 0.43
N ALA A 92 -7.07 -3.44 0.57
CA ALA A 92 -8.19 -3.12 -0.31
C ALA A 92 -9.40 -2.70 0.55
N THR A 93 -10.49 -2.29 -0.09
CA THR A 93 -11.73 -1.81 0.54
C THR A 93 -12.34 -2.72 1.62
N ASN A 94 -11.92 -3.97 1.75
CA ASN A 94 -12.31 -4.85 2.85
C ASN A 94 -11.39 -6.08 3.00
N ARG A 95 -10.19 -6.04 2.44
CA ARG A 95 -9.28 -7.20 2.39
C ARG A 95 -7.86 -6.77 2.63
N ILE A 96 -7.08 -7.74 3.06
CA ILE A 96 -5.64 -7.66 3.22
C ILE A 96 -5.09 -8.84 2.44
N MET A 97 -3.96 -8.66 1.78
CA MET A 97 -3.16 -9.77 1.29
C MET A 97 -1.70 -9.56 1.65
N THR A 98 -0.99 -10.67 1.80
CA THR A 98 0.45 -10.65 2.13
C THR A 98 1.23 -11.55 1.20
N SER A 99 2.48 -11.20 0.95
CA SER A 99 3.42 -12.05 0.22
C SER A 99 4.80 -11.98 0.86
N PRO A 100 5.40 -13.14 1.22
CA PRO A 100 6.79 -13.20 1.71
C PRO A 100 7.83 -13.26 0.58
N ASP A 101 7.40 -13.41 -0.68
CA ASP A 101 8.27 -13.71 -1.83
C ASP A 101 7.99 -12.83 -3.06
N SER A 102 7.09 -11.83 -2.93
CA SER A 102 6.56 -10.97 -4.01
C SER A 102 5.75 -11.67 -5.11
N VAL A 103 5.57 -12.99 -5.05
CA VAL A 103 4.95 -13.82 -6.10
C VAL A 103 3.66 -14.47 -5.59
N SER A 104 3.74 -15.13 -4.43
CA SER A 104 2.63 -15.84 -3.82
C SER A 104 1.88 -14.93 -2.86
N TRP A 105 0.62 -14.61 -3.20
CA TRP A 105 -0.22 -13.70 -2.41
C TRP A 105 -1.32 -14.46 -1.67
N THR A 106 -1.36 -14.30 -0.35
CA THR A 106 -2.34 -14.95 0.52
C THR A 106 -3.31 -13.92 1.10
N LEU A 107 -4.62 -14.16 0.98
CA LEU A 107 -5.65 -13.34 1.64
C LEU A 107 -5.57 -13.48 3.15
N ARG A 108 -5.72 -12.36 3.86
CA ARG A 108 -5.79 -12.30 5.33
C ARG A 108 -7.13 -11.72 5.79
N THR A 109 -7.47 -12.03 7.04
CA THR A 109 -8.69 -11.54 7.68
C THR A 109 -8.45 -10.14 8.25
N SER A 110 -9.31 -9.21 7.88
CA SER A 110 -9.38 -7.87 8.50
C SER A 110 -10.27 -7.93 9.75
N PRO A 111 -9.97 -7.20 10.84
CA PRO A 111 -10.80 -7.18 12.05
C PRO A 111 -12.20 -6.59 11.81
N ASN A 112 -12.35 -5.74 10.80
CA ASN A 112 -13.64 -5.19 10.36
C ASN A 112 -13.65 -4.98 8.82
N PHE A 113 -14.84 -4.79 8.25
CA PHE A 113 -15.02 -4.53 6.82
C PHE A 113 -15.07 -3.02 6.58
N LYS A 114 -13.95 -2.42 6.17
CA LYS A 114 -13.81 -0.98 5.98
C LYS A 114 -12.95 -0.66 4.77
N ALA A 115 -13.20 0.51 4.19
CA ALA A 115 -12.53 1.03 3.00
C ALA A 115 -11.06 1.37 3.27
N TRP A 116 -10.21 0.36 3.50
CA TRP A 116 -8.79 0.55 3.78
C TRP A 116 -8.11 1.23 2.61
N SER A 117 -7.55 2.40 2.86
CA SER A 117 -7.03 3.32 1.86
C SER A 117 -5.50 3.25 1.78
N SER A 118 -4.84 3.15 2.93
CA SER A 118 -3.38 3.24 3.04
C SER A 118 -2.85 2.31 4.12
N VAL A 119 -1.64 1.78 3.90
CA VAL A 119 -0.89 0.97 4.85
C VAL A 119 0.57 1.37 4.83
N THR A 120 1.20 1.44 6.01
CA THR A 120 2.64 1.68 6.16
C THR A 120 3.25 0.73 7.18
N TYR A 121 4.58 0.68 7.23
CA TYR A 121 5.33 -0.09 8.22
C TYR A 121 6.35 0.81 8.91
N GLY A 122 6.43 0.71 10.23
CA GLY A 122 7.35 1.47 11.06
C GLY A 122 7.42 0.87 12.44
N ASP A 123 8.58 1.00 13.10
CA ASP A 123 8.77 0.52 14.48
C ASP A 123 8.29 -0.93 14.74
N GLY A 124 8.49 -1.83 13.76
CA GLY A 124 8.07 -3.22 13.89
C GLY A 124 6.57 -3.48 13.72
N VAL A 125 5.79 -2.50 13.28
CA VAL A 125 4.33 -2.57 13.19
C VAL A 125 3.84 -2.10 11.81
N PHE A 126 2.96 -2.88 11.19
CA PHE A 126 2.11 -2.43 10.10
C PHE A 126 0.93 -1.64 10.64
N VAL A 127 0.65 -0.48 10.07
CA VAL A 127 -0.52 0.34 10.40
C VAL A 127 -1.27 0.65 9.12
N ALA A 128 -2.58 0.41 9.11
CA ALA A 128 -3.47 0.75 8.01
C ALA A 128 -4.61 1.64 8.49
N VAL A 129 -5.08 2.52 7.62
CA VAL A 129 -6.18 3.47 7.87
C VAL A 129 -7.27 3.34 6.81
N ALA A 130 -8.49 3.74 7.17
CA ALA A 130 -9.65 3.63 6.28
C ALA A 130 -10.24 5.00 5.89
N GLU A 131 -10.63 5.11 4.63
CA GLU A 131 -11.45 6.21 4.13
C GLU A 131 -12.93 5.94 4.44
N ALA A 132 -13.27 5.92 5.72
CA ALA A 132 -14.62 5.74 6.22
C ALA A 132 -14.81 6.58 7.48
N LEU A 133 -16.03 7.07 7.73
CA LEU A 133 -16.37 7.76 8.98
C LEU A 133 -16.27 6.76 10.15
N GLY A 134 -15.37 7.01 11.10
CA GLY A 134 -15.18 6.19 12.30
C GLY A 134 -13.74 6.17 12.83
N ASP A 135 -13.53 5.47 13.95
CA ASP A 135 -12.27 5.42 14.71
C ASP A 135 -11.31 4.36 14.15
N GLU A 136 -10.97 4.42 12.86
CA GLU A 136 -10.57 3.18 12.20
C GLU A 136 -9.19 3.23 11.59
N ALA A 137 -8.24 2.85 12.45
CA ALA A 137 -7.00 2.22 12.04
C ALA A 137 -7.02 0.73 12.40
N MET A 138 -6.15 -0.03 11.77
CA MET A 138 -5.79 -1.36 12.22
C MET A 138 -4.27 -1.50 12.23
N TYR A 139 -3.78 -2.39 13.09
CA TYR A 139 -2.35 -2.64 13.20
C TYR A 139 -2.04 -4.13 13.31
N SER A 140 -0.81 -4.50 12.94
CA SER A 140 -0.30 -5.85 13.05
C SER A 140 1.22 -5.85 13.17
N ARG A 141 1.79 -6.71 14.02
CA ARG A 141 3.24 -6.93 14.12
C ARG A 141 3.76 -7.98 13.13
N ASP A 142 2.87 -8.83 12.61
CA ASP A 142 3.22 -9.96 11.75
C ASP A 142 2.58 -9.87 10.34
N GLY A 143 1.75 -8.85 10.09
CA GLY A 143 1.00 -8.67 8.84
C GLY A 143 -0.11 -9.70 8.62
N ILE A 144 -0.32 -10.63 9.54
CA ILE A 144 -1.27 -11.76 9.43
C ILE A 144 -2.42 -11.58 10.42
N ASN A 145 -2.09 -11.29 11.68
CA ASN A 145 -3.03 -11.10 12.76
C ASN A 145 -3.25 -9.60 12.99
N TRP A 146 -4.40 -9.11 12.54
CA TRP A 146 -4.74 -7.68 12.59
C TRP A 146 -5.69 -7.36 13.73
N ARG A 147 -5.41 -6.25 14.40
CA ARG A 147 -6.20 -5.73 15.53
C ARG A 147 -6.74 -4.36 15.16
N THR A 148 -7.92 -4.03 15.68
CA THR A 148 -8.45 -2.67 15.57
C THR A 148 -7.60 -1.74 16.44
N GLY A 149 -7.13 -0.65 15.85
CA GLY A 149 -6.56 0.49 16.56
C GLY A 149 -7.58 1.62 16.65
N SER A 150 -7.30 2.64 17.45
CA SER A 150 -8.14 3.83 17.56
C SER A 150 -7.47 5.02 16.88
N THR A 151 -8.27 5.86 16.23
CA THR A 151 -7.86 7.15 15.65
C THR A 151 -8.74 8.27 16.23
N ALA A 152 -8.46 9.52 15.85
CA ALA A 152 -9.37 10.62 16.20
C ALA A 152 -10.74 10.40 15.52
N LYS A 153 -11.80 10.69 16.29
CA LYS A 153 -13.19 10.43 15.92
C LYS A 153 -13.67 11.27 14.75
N GLY A 154 -14.44 10.65 13.86
CA GLY A 154 -15.24 11.36 12.86
C GLY A 154 -14.54 11.69 11.54
N TYR A 155 -13.35 11.14 11.29
CA TYR A 155 -12.56 11.44 10.09
C TYR A 155 -12.48 10.25 9.14
N ALA A 156 -12.52 10.55 7.84
CA ALA A 156 -12.17 9.60 6.78
C ALA A 156 -10.67 9.71 6.48
N TRP A 157 -9.88 8.77 6.99
CA TRP A 157 -8.42 8.78 6.87
C TRP A 157 -7.96 8.29 5.50
N SER A 158 -7.22 9.11 4.77
CA SER A 158 -6.83 8.86 3.38
C SER A 158 -5.42 8.30 3.23
N SER A 159 -4.50 8.66 4.11
CA SER A 159 -3.10 8.23 4.02
C SER A 159 -2.44 8.12 5.40
N VAL A 160 -1.47 7.21 5.51
CA VAL A 160 -0.60 7.05 6.67
C VAL A 160 0.86 6.92 6.22
N THR A 161 1.78 7.59 6.91
CA THR A 161 3.22 7.42 6.75
C THR A 161 3.91 7.24 8.11
N PHE A 162 5.17 6.81 8.09
CA PHE A 162 6.00 6.67 9.28
C PHE A 162 7.31 7.42 9.11
N GLY A 163 7.71 8.17 10.13
CA GLY A 163 8.99 8.88 10.18
C GLY A 163 9.30 9.31 11.60
N ASP A 164 10.58 9.31 11.97
CA ASP A 164 11.06 9.73 13.29
C ASP A 164 10.33 9.08 14.49
N GLY A 165 10.02 7.78 14.37
CA GLY A 165 9.31 7.06 15.43
C GLY A 165 7.80 7.29 15.49
N MET A 166 7.24 8.07 14.55
CA MET A 166 5.83 8.47 14.59
C MET A 166 5.08 8.04 13.33
N PHE A 167 3.86 7.53 13.53
CA PHE A 167 2.86 7.41 12.47
C PHE A 167 2.11 8.73 12.31
N VAL A 168 1.98 9.20 11.07
CA VAL A 168 1.30 10.45 10.71
C VAL A 168 0.19 10.13 9.72
N THR A 169 -1.02 10.61 10.00
CA THR A 169 -2.22 10.38 9.17
C THR A 169 -2.83 11.69 8.68
N VAL A 170 -3.46 11.63 7.51
CA VAL A 170 -4.24 12.74 6.92
C VAL A 170 -5.64 12.26 6.52
N SER A 171 -6.62 13.16 6.53
CA SER A 171 -8.03 12.85 6.20
C SER A 171 -8.49 13.57 4.92
N SER A 172 -9.43 12.97 4.19
CA SER A 172 -10.10 13.58 3.02
C SER A 172 -11.34 14.43 3.39
N THR A 173 -11.68 14.47 4.67
CA THR A 173 -12.76 15.29 5.23
C THR A 173 -12.16 16.43 6.04
N GLU A 174 -12.68 17.65 5.87
CA GLU A 174 -12.23 18.83 6.59
C GLU A 174 -12.33 18.61 8.09
N ALA A 175 -11.19 18.67 8.79
CA ALA A 175 -11.15 18.95 10.20
C ALA A 175 -10.92 20.45 10.37
N MET A 176 -11.77 21.12 11.15
CA MET A 176 -11.22 22.20 11.98
C MET A 176 -10.21 21.54 12.92
N ASP A 177 -8.93 21.68 12.57
CA ASP A 177 -7.73 21.30 13.33
C ASP A 177 -7.30 19.81 13.39
N ASN A 178 -6.06 19.62 12.90
CA ASN A 178 -4.97 18.77 13.42
C ASN A 178 -4.58 17.44 12.73
N VAL A 179 -3.33 17.46 12.25
CA VAL A 179 -2.43 16.31 12.01
C VAL A 179 -2.36 15.45 13.28
N MET A 180 -2.58 14.14 13.15
CA MET A 180 -2.35 13.23 14.28
C MET A 180 -0.87 12.90 14.40
N THR A 181 -0.33 13.11 15.60
CA THR A 181 0.99 12.68 16.02
C THR A 181 0.81 11.66 17.15
N GLY A 182 1.26 10.41 16.93
CA GLY A 182 1.38 9.40 18.00
C GLY A 182 0.34 8.28 17.98
N MET A 183 0.70 7.15 17.36
CA MET A 183 0.24 5.84 17.83
C MET A 183 1.38 5.24 18.66
N GLU A 184 1.28 5.32 19.98
CA GLU A 184 2.25 4.63 20.84
C GLU A 184 1.99 3.12 20.80
N SER A 185 3.06 2.35 20.60
CA SER A 185 3.02 0.90 20.75
C SER A 185 2.89 0.59 22.25
N SER A 186 1.70 0.20 22.70
CA SER A 186 1.51 -0.25 24.08
C SER A 186 2.38 -1.50 24.32
N GLY A 187 3.27 -1.41 25.32
CA GLY A 187 4.20 -2.46 25.75
C GLY A 187 3.55 -3.69 26.38
#